data_AF-A0A7S0PL34-F1
#
_entry.id   AF-A0A7S0PL34-F1
#
_cell.length_a   1.000
_cell.length_b   1.000
_cell.length_c   1.000
_cell.angle_alpha   90.00
_cell.angle_beta   90.00
_cell.angle_gamma   90.00
#
_symmetry.space_group_name_H-M   'P 1'
#
loop_
_entity.id
_entity.type
_entity.pdbx_description
1 polymer ?
#
loop_
_entity_poly.entity_id
_entity_poly.type
_entity_poly.pdbx_seq_one_letter_code
_entity_poly.pdbx_strand_id
1 'polypeptide(L)'
;PFVGMRGRRAWARVSTRVVALIVTLVTCGAVAGARGAVVRATGDAKDGSRVAATLIQSHRGSATMVRVDVLAGALASGDSDTPVYVSVHALASEDGGSACAGDVIGAVYNPRAATRGDACGSRDHGCAIGDVGARAGVHMIAGNLMKTYAFVDVDLPLHGEQSVVGRTLAVWRGDSWRDTRFVNGRTPLVCATLVRDGEQNVIVAQATVGTVLSKVSGVVTFTQAAGEAEAETTVRVQLVNRAQGESSTGHEWGIYSMPAGTLGSCSRVGEAYNPQSKASCAHGSNKLASDCPLGELSKRQGAVSAPMIAMFTDGNLPLSGVHSIIGKSLVLFTKDGGTDKMLCSDIKLASTSKSQGGGGGANKSVHVGISVGAITTLIVLSLCALRYYSVLITRSTSFFDWIKLNRSHMTFQRMTEEFREIPLTSPPRSPNRAAPAFTIADESGDNGGLNHESVKRRGHLRS
;
A
#
# COMPACT_ATOMS: atom_id res chain seq x y z
N PRO A 1 54.42 -48.69 -2.28
CA PRO A 1 54.14 -47.61 -1.30
C PRO A 1 53.99 -46.25 -1.99
N PHE A 2 52.85 -45.58 -1.76
CA PHE A 2 52.50 -44.21 -2.17
C PHE A 2 52.40 -43.87 -3.66
N VAL A 3 51.24 -44.12 -4.29
CA VAL A 3 50.48 -43.09 -5.06
C VAL A 3 49.00 -43.51 -5.06
N GLY A 4 48.22 -43.03 -4.10
CA GLY A 4 46.81 -43.45 -3.97
C GLY A 4 45.94 -42.53 -3.13
N MET A 5 46.25 -41.23 -3.06
CA MET A 5 45.43 -40.27 -2.30
C MET A 5 45.51 -38.85 -2.90
N ARG A 6 44.99 -38.64 -4.12
CA ARG A 6 44.67 -37.28 -4.60
C ARG A 6 43.26 -37.10 -5.17
N GLY A 7 42.49 -38.18 -5.39
CA GLY A 7 41.13 -38.10 -5.95
C GLY A 7 39.99 -37.81 -4.95
N ARG A 8 40.16 -38.09 -3.65
CA ARG A 8 39.04 -38.03 -2.66
C ARG A 8 38.82 -36.65 -2.02
N ARG A 9 39.76 -35.70 -2.10
CA ARG A 9 39.60 -34.35 -1.51
C ARG A 9 38.83 -33.38 -2.41
N ALA A 10 38.77 -33.63 -3.72
CA ALA A 10 38.02 -32.78 -4.66
C ALA A 10 36.50 -33.04 -4.56
N TRP A 11 36.09 -34.30 -4.42
CA TRP A 11 34.67 -34.68 -4.31
C TRP A 11 34.02 -34.20 -3.01
N ALA A 12 34.76 -34.21 -1.89
CA ALA A 12 34.25 -33.70 -0.62
C ALA A 12 33.95 -32.19 -0.67
N ARG A 13 34.81 -31.38 -1.31
CA ARG A 13 34.63 -29.91 -1.41
C ARG A 13 33.50 -29.51 -2.36
N VAL A 14 33.25 -30.29 -3.42
CA VAL A 14 32.12 -30.05 -4.33
C VAL A 14 30.80 -30.37 -3.61
N SER A 15 30.75 -31.45 -2.84
CA SER A 15 29.56 -31.81 -2.05
C SER A 15 29.19 -30.77 -1.00
N THR A 16 30.16 -30.17 -0.29
CA THR A 16 29.85 -29.16 0.74
C THR A 16 29.36 -27.84 0.13
N ARG A 17 29.88 -27.45 -1.04
CA ARG A 17 29.44 -26.23 -1.75
C ARG A 17 28.06 -26.39 -2.37
N VAL A 18 27.74 -27.57 -2.90
CA VAL A 18 26.40 -27.88 -3.43
C VAL A 18 25.37 -27.96 -2.30
N VAL A 19 25.70 -28.59 -1.17
CA VAL A 19 24.82 -28.62 0.00
C VAL A 19 24.65 -27.22 0.60
N ALA A 20 25.70 -26.40 0.68
CA ALA A 20 25.58 -25.02 1.13
C ALA A 20 24.72 -24.16 0.20
N LEU A 21 24.83 -24.33 -1.13
CA LEU A 21 24.02 -23.63 -2.13
C LEU A 21 22.54 -24.06 -2.07
N ILE A 22 22.27 -25.35 -1.86
CA ILE A 22 20.91 -25.87 -1.68
C ILE A 22 20.33 -25.36 -0.35
N VAL A 23 21.10 -25.32 0.73
CA VAL A 23 20.65 -24.74 2.01
C VAL A 23 20.40 -23.23 1.89
N THR A 24 21.22 -22.48 1.13
CA THR A 24 20.96 -21.05 0.88
C THR A 24 19.77 -20.81 -0.06
N LEU A 25 19.54 -21.69 -1.04
CA LEU A 25 18.35 -21.63 -1.90
C LEU A 25 17.08 -22.05 -1.16
N VAL A 26 17.17 -22.97 -0.19
CA VAL A 26 16.03 -23.39 0.65
C VAL A 26 15.73 -22.36 1.75
N THR A 27 16.73 -21.68 2.31
CA THR A 27 16.48 -20.56 3.25
C THR A 27 16.04 -19.28 2.53
N CYS A 28 16.48 -19.05 1.29
CA CYS A 28 15.99 -17.93 0.48
C CYS A 28 14.61 -18.23 -0.16
N GLY A 29 14.31 -19.50 -0.44
CA GLY A 29 13.01 -19.99 -0.90
C GLY A 29 11.91 -19.99 0.18
N ALA A 30 12.27 -19.77 1.45
CA ALA A 30 11.34 -19.63 2.56
C ALA A 30 11.02 -18.17 2.92
N VAL A 31 11.52 -17.18 2.17
CA VAL A 31 11.01 -15.79 2.22
C VAL A 31 9.95 -15.58 1.14
N ALA A 32 8.98 -16.49 1.08
CA ALA A 32 7.70 -16.21 0.46
C ALA A 32 6.89 -15.37 1.47
N GLY A 33 7.09 -14.05 1.52
CA GLY A 33 6.38 -13.29 2.54
C GLY A 33 6.43 -11.77 2.54
N ALA A 34 7.15 -11.11 1.64
CA ALA A 34 7.08 -9.66 1.59
C ALA A 34 7.30 -9.12 0.18
N ARG A 35 6.25 -9.19 -0.65
CA ARG A 35 6.15 -8.25 -1.75
C ARG A 35 5.89 -6.87 -1.14
N GLY A 36 6.67 -5.88 -1.57
CA GLY A 36 6.37 -4.50 -1.22
C GLY A 36 4.99 -4.08 -1.73
N ALA A 37 4.38 -3.14 -1.02
CA ALA A 37 3.13 -2.50 -1.43
C ALA A 37 3.42 -1.17 -2.10
N VAL A 38 2.77 -0.95 -3.23
CA VAL A 38 2.59 0.38 -3.83
C VAL A 38 1.09 0.67 -3.81
N VAL A 39 0.71 1.82 -3.26
CA VAL A 39 -0.68 2.25 -3.11
C VAL A 39 -0.80 3.64 -3.70
N ARG A 40 -1.83 3.88 -4.49
CA ARG A 40 -2.10 5.18 -5.11
C ARG A 40 -3.49 5.67 -4.75
N ALA A 41 -3.62 6.99 -4.68
CA ALA A 41 -4.91 7.65 -4.56
C ALA A 41 -4.91 8.85 -5.51
N THR A 42 -5.98 9.01 -6.28
CA THR A 42 -6.17 10.15 -7.18
C THR A 42 -7.59 10.67 -6.99
N GLY A 43 -7.75 11.97 -6.78
CA GLY A 43 -9.04 12.60 -6.56
C GLY A 43 -9.09 14.00 -7.14
N ASP A 44 -10.26 14.35 -7.67
CA ASP A 44 -10.55 15.64 -8.27
C ASP A 44 -11.83 16.20 -7.63
N ALA A 45 -11.77 17.45 -7.18
CA ALA A 45 -12.91 18.18 -6.63
C ALA A 45 -13.56 19.08 -7.67
N LYS A 46 -14.84 19.43 -7.44
CA LYS A 46 -15.63 20.27 -8.37
C LYS A 46 -15.07 21.68 -8.55
N ASP A 47 -14.35 22.20 -7.56
CA ASP A 47 -13.70 23.51 -7.60
C ASP A 47 -12.37 23.50 -8.39
N GLY A 48 -11.97 22.33 -8.91
CA GLY A 48 -10.72 22.11 -9.63
C GLY A 48 -9.55 21.67 -8.75
N SER A 49 -9.73 21.52 -7.44
CA SER A 49 -8.70 21.00 -6.55
C SER A 49 -8.40 19.54 -6.85
N ARG A 50 -7.14 19.14 -6.75
CA ARG A 50 -6.70 17.77 -7.07
C ARG A 50 -5.71 17.25 -6.06
N VAL A 51 -5.75 15.95 -5.83
CA VAL A 51 -4.74 15.23 -5.07
C VAL A 51 -4.31 13.98 -5.82
N ALA A 52 -3.01 13.73 -5.87
CA ALA A 52 -2.45 12.45 -6.25
C ALA A 52 -1.45 12.02 -5.18
N ALA A 53 -1.64 10.85 -4.59
CA ALA A 53 -0.72 10.31 -3.59
C ALA A 53 -0.18 8.95 -4.03
N THR A 54 1.08 8.70 -3.70
CA THR A 54 1.74 7.40 -3.85
C THR A 54 2.39 7.03 -2.54
N LEU A 55 1.98 5.90 -1.97
CA LEU A 55 2.53 5.32 -0.76
C LEU A 55 3.28 4.05 -1.12
N ILE A 56 4.49 3.90 -0.61
CA ILE A 56 5.36 2.76 -0.90
C ILE A 56 5.88 2.19 0.40
N GLN A 57 5.68 0.89 0.60
CA GLN A 57 6.20 0.14 1.74
C GLN A 57 6.92 -1.10 1.23
N SER A 58 8.22 -1.24 1.52
CA SER A 58 9.05 -2.31 0.96
C SER A 58 8.66 -3.69 1.47
N HIS A 59 8.20 -3.80 2.72
CA HIS A 59 7.68 -5.02 3.32
C HIS A 59 6.79 -4.69 4.51
N ARG A 60 5.98 -5.65 4.97
CA ARG A 60 5.16 -5.50 6.18
C ARG A 60 6.01 -5.03 7.36
N GLY A 61 5.63 -3.91 7.98
CA GLY A 61 6.31 -3.34 9.15
C GLY A 61 7.48 -2.40 8.83
N SER A 62 7.88 -2.25 7.57
CA SER A 62 8.85 -1.21 7.19
C SER A 62 8.22 0.18 7.25
N ALA A 63 9.03 1.24 7.33
CA ALA A 63 8.52 2.59 7.15
C ALA A 63 7.87 2.74 5.76
N THR A 64 6.84 3.59 5.69
CA THR A 64 6.12 3.91 4.46
C THR A 64 6.59 5.26 3.95
N MET A 65 7.09 5.28 2.71
CA MET A 65 7.34 6.52 2.00
C MET A 65 6.02 7.04 1.44
N VAL A 66 5.68 8.28 1.76
CA VAL A 66 4.49 8.97 1.29
C VAL A 66 4.91 10.09 0.37
N ARG A 67 4.38 10.10 -0.85
CA ARG A 67 4.45 11.22 -1.78
C ARG A 67 3.03 11.74 -2.03
N VAL A 68 2.82 13.04 -1.91
CA VAL A 68 1.54 13.70 -2.17
C VAL A 68 1.76 14.88 -3.09
N ASP A 69 1.06 14.89 -4.21
CA ASP A 69 0.93 15.98 -5.15
C ASP A 69 -0.43 16.66 -4.90
N VAL A 70 -0.44 17.96 -4.59
CA VAL A 70 -1.65 18.72 -4.26
C VAL A 70 -1.77 19.95 -5.14
N LEU A 71 -2.98 20.18 -5.63
CA LEU A 71 -3.39 21.37 -6.37
C LEU A 71 -4.64 21.96 -5.70
N ALA A 72 -4.62 23.26 -5.39
CA ALA A 72 -5.84 23.99 -5.06
C ALA A 72 -6.48 24.47 -6.36
N GLY A 73 -7.79 24.22 -6.50
CA GLY A 73 -8.58 24.70 -7.62
C GLY A 73 -8.71 26.23 -7.62
N ALA A 74 -9.59 26.76 -8.49
CA ALA A 74 -9.80 28.20 -8.60
C ALA A 74 -10.43 28.75 -7.30
N LEU A 75 -9.58 29.08 -6.32
CA LEU A 75 -9.96 29.85 -5.16
C LEU A 75 -10.36 31.24 -5.67
N ALA A 76 -11.53 31.73 -5.24
CA ALA A 76 -12.14 32.98 -5.71
C ALA A 76 -11.35 34.27 -5.35
N SER A 77 -10.08 34.16 -4.98
CA SER A 77 -9.20 35.28 -4.65
C SER A 77 -7.79 34.96 -5.15
N GLY A 78 -7.31 35.72 -6.14
CA GLY A 78 -6.00 35.52 -6.76
C GLY A 78 -4.86 35.56 -5.74
N ASP A 79 -4.02 34.52 -5.77
CA ASP A 79 -2.80 34.29 -4.97
C ASP A 79 -2.99 34.38 -3.44
N SER A 80 -2.40 33.53 -2.60
CA SER A 80 -1.28 32.63 -2.76
C SER A 80 -1.42 31.59 -1.65
N ASP A 81 -1.02 30.35 -1.92
CA ASP A 81 -0.58 29.44 -0.87
C ASP A 81 -1.53 29.20 0.33
N THR A 82 -2.47 28.28 0.14
CA THR A 82 -3.35 27.80 1.22
C THR A 82 -2.63 26.73 2.04
N PRO A 83 -2.47 26.91 3.38
CA PRO A 83 -2.00 25.83 4.23
C PRO A 83 -2.91 24.62 4.09
N VAL A 84 -2.34 23.44 3.90
CA VAL A 84 -3.09 22.18 3.83
C VAL A 84 -2.44 21.11 4.68
N TYR A 85 -3.26 20.15 5.07
CA TYR A 85 -2.87 19.00 5.87
C TYR A 85 -3.52 17.73 5.28
N VAL A 86 -2.86 16.58 5.46
CA VAL A 86 -3.35 15.28 4.98
C VAL A 86 -3.64 14.31 6.10
N SER A 87 -4.76 13.63 5.98
CA SER A 87 -5.18 12.55 6.89
C SER A 87 -5.74 11.37 6.10
N VAL A 88 -5.77 10.21 6.75
CA VAL A 88 -6.49 9.03 6.27
C VAL A 88 -7.71 8.79 7.16
N HIS A 89 -8.86 8.61 6.55
CA HIS A 89 -10.16 8.41 7.20
C HIS A 89 -10.61 6.95 7.13
N ALA A 90 -11.48 6.55 8.05
CA ALA A 90 -11.81 5.14 8.27
C ALA A 90 -12.59 4.47 7.12
N LEU A 91 -13.28 5.23 6.27
CA LEU A 91 -14.14 4.70 5.21
C LEU A 91 -13.62 5.08 3.82
N ALA A 92 -14.02 4.30 2.81
CA ALA A 92 -13.77 4.58 1.40
C ALA A 92 -14.72 5.67 0.87
N SER A 93 -14.22 6.52 -0.03
CA SER A 93 -15.06 7.44 -0.81
C SER A 93 -15.69 6.68 -1.97
N GLU A 94 -17.02 6.65 -2.04
CA GLU A 94 -17.77 5.87 -3.04
C GLU A 94 -17.81 6.52 -4.44
N ASP A 95 -17.63 7.85 -4.52
CA ASP A 95 -17.91 8.64 -5.73
C ASP A 95 -16.66 9.27 -6.37
N GLY A 96 -15.51 8.58 -6.33
CA GLY A 96 -14.33 9.00 -7.08
C GLY A 96 -13.85 10.42 -6.80
N GLY A 97 -13.96 10.89 -5.55
CA GLY A 97 -13.47 12.21 -5.11
C GLY A 97 -14.50 13.34 -5.11
N SER A 98 -15.76 13.10 -5.52
CA SER A 98 -16.77 14.17 -5.60
C SER A 98 -17.58 14.42 -4.30
N ALA A 99 -17.57 13.47 -3.36
CA ALA A 99 -18.16 13.60 -2.03
C ALA A 99 -17.14 13.20 -0.96
N CYS A 100 -16.55 14.22 -0.33
CA CYS A 100 -15.51 14.06 0.69
C CYS A 100 -15.98 14.44 2.10
N ALA A 101 -17.26 14.77 2.28
CA ALA A 101 -17.77 15.23 3.55
C ALA A 101 -17.45 14.23 4.69
N GLY A 102 -17.12 14.75 5.87
CA GLY A 102 -16.60 13.93 6.98
C GLY A 102 -17.57 12.83 7.46
N ASP A 103 -18.86 13.02 7.26
CA ASP A 103 -19.92 12.02 7.50
C ASP A 103 -19.89 10.86 6.50
N VAL A 104 -19.37 11.08 5.29
CA VAL A 104 -19.22 10.05 4.23
C VAL A 104 -17.95 9.23 4.44
N ILE A 105 -16.82 9.90 4.69
CA ILE A 105 -15.50 9.24 4.78
C ILE A 105 -15.17 8.74 6.20
N GLY A 106 -15.98 9.13 7.19
CA GLY A 106 -15.83 8.75 8.59
C GLY A 106 -14.77 9.56 9.33
N ALA A 107 -14.52 9.20 10.58
CA ALA A 107 -13.48 9.82 11.41
C ALA A 107 -12.07 9.48 10.90
N VAL A 108 -11.06 10.21 11.41
CA VAL A 108 -9.64 9.87 11.19
C VAL A 108 -9.40 8.43 11.63
N TYR A 109 -8.69 7.66 10.80
CA TYR A 109 -8.54 6.23 11.01
C TYR A 109 -7.73 5.93 12.28
N ASN A 110 -8.41 5.43 13.31
CA ASN A 110 -7.84 5.20 14.63
C ASN A 110 -8.18 3.81 15.19
N PRO A 111 -7.67 2.72 14.58
CA PRO A 111 -7.99 1.35 15.00
C PRO A 111 -7.40 0.98 16.37
N ARG A 112 -6.41 1.75 16.87
CA ARG A 112 -5.75 1.53 18.17
C ARG A 112 -6.42 2.29 19.31
N ALA A 113 -7.53 2.99 19.05
CA ALA A 113 -8.18 3.89 20.01
C ALA A 113 -7.16 4.85 20.67
N ALA A 114 -6.24 5.39 19.85
CA ALA A 114 -5.20 6.30 20.26
C ALA A 114 -5.82 7.52 20.97
N THR A 115 -5.30 7.86 22.15
CA THR A 115 -5.88 8.87 23.06
C THR A 115 -5.86 10.27 22.47
N ARG A 116 -4.93 10.56 21.56
CA ARG A 116 -4.81 11.84 20.87
C ARG A 116 -5.60 11.94 19.58
N GLY A 117 -6.40 10.92 19.22
CA GLY A 117 -7.37 10.98 18.13
C GLY A 117 -6.83 11.70 16.88
N ASP A 118 -7.45 12.84 16.57
CA ASP A 118 -7.18 13.79 15.48
C ASP A 118 -6.40 15.06 15.92
N ALA A 119 -5.89 15.09 17.14
CA ALA A 119 -5.19 16.22 17.75
C ALA A 119 -3.68 15.97 17.91
N CYS A 120 -3.08 15.13 17.05
CA CYS A 120 -1.65 14.82 17.14
C CYS A 120 -0.80 16.02 16.71
N GLY A 121 0.34 16.23 17.38
CA GLY A 121 1.47 17.01 16.89
C GLY A 121 2.68 16.14 16.55
N SER A 122 3.66 16.71 15.84
CA SER A 122 4.86 15.97 15.38
C SER A 122 5.76 15.40 16.49
N ARG A 123 5.62 15.88 17.72
CA ARG A 123 6.34 15.38 18.91
C ARG A 123 5.49 14.47 19.79
N ASP A 124 4.26 14.18 19.36
CA ASP A 124 3.31 13.44 20.17
C ASP A 124 3.42 11.94 19.95
N HIS A 125 3.36 11.18 21.04
CA HIS A 125 3.20 9.74 21.01
C HIS A 125 1.71 9.37 21.10
N GLY A 126 1.35 8.20 20.56
CA GLY A 126 -0.01 7.68 20.64
C GLY A 126 -1.01 8.44 19.75
N CYS A 127 -0.62 8.71 18.51
CA CYS A 127 -1.47 9.35 17.51
C CYS A 127 -2.28 8.33 16.71
N ALA A 128 -3.42 8.73 16.16
CA ALA A 128 -4.17 7.88 15.25
C ALA A 128 -3.31 7.52 14.04
N ILE A 129 -3.48 6.30 13.52
CA ILE A 129 -2.76 5.83 12.32
C ILE A 129 -3.03 6.77 11.14
N GLY A 130 -4.26 7.26 11.02
CA GLY A 130 -4.69 8.16 9.97
C GLY A 130 -4.22 9.62 10.10
N ASP A 131 -3.63 10.02 11.22
CA ASP A 131 -3.15 11.41 11.40
C ASP A 131 -1.73 11.61 10.83
N VAL A 132 -1.61 11.29 9.54
CA VAL A 132 -0.33 11.11 8.84
C VAL A 132 0.44 12.42 8.72
N GLY A 133 -0.21 13.50 8.28
CA GLY A 133 0.45 14.80 8.09
C GLY A 133 0.98 15.38 9.40
N ALA A 134 0.21 15.25 10.48
CA ALA A 134 0.58 15.82 11.77
C ALA A 134 1.67 15.01 12.46
N ARG A 135 1.59 13.66 12.41
CA ARG A 135 2.65 12.78 12.91
C ARG A 135 3.98 13.01 12.19
N ALA A 136 3.94 13.19 10.87
CA ALA A 136 5.13 13.49 10.09
C ALA A 136 5.65 14.92 10.29
N GLY A 137 4.85 15.82 10.89
CA GLY A 137 5.21 17.22 11.09
C GLY A 137 5.40 18.00 9.81
N VAL A 138 4.69 17.62 8.75
CA VAL A 138 4.87 18.22 7.42
C VAL A 138 3.89 19.37 7.25
N HIS A 139 4.42 20.55 6.99
CA HIS A 139 3.65 21.73 6.63
C HIS A 139 3.52 21.78 5.10
N MET A 140 2.31 21.65 4.59
CA MET A 140 2.05 21.65 3.16
C MET A 140 1.26 22.89 2.75
N ILE A 141 1.46 23.30 1.51
CA ILE A 141 0.76 24.39 0.87
C ILE A 141 0.13 23.86 -0.40
N ALA A 142 -1.14 24.16 -0.61
CA ALA A 142 -1.77 24.03 -1.91
C ALA A 142 -1.82 25.41 -2.59
N GLY A 143 -1.44 25.45 -3.86
CA GLY A 143 -1.56 26.63 -4.70
C GLY A 143 -2.25 26.29 -6.02
N ASN A 144 -2.31 27.29 -6.90
CA ASN A 144 -2.78 27.16 -8.29
C ASN A 144 -1.81 26.36 -9.20
N LEU A 145 -0.61 26.04 -8.71
CA LEU A 145 0.33 25.11 -9.32
C LEU A 145 0.46 23.86 -8.46
N MET A 146 0.63 22.72 -9.11
CA MET A 146 0.81 21.43 -8.43
C MET A 146 2.08 21.46 -7.58
N LYS A 147 1.94 21.19 -6.29
CA LYS A 147 3.06 21.09 -5.34
C LYS A 147 3.22 19.65 -4.88
N THR A 148 4.47 19.18 -4.86
CA THR A 148 4.83 17.82 -4.43
C THR A 148 5.48 17.84 -3.06
N TYR A 149 4.99 16.97 -2.17
CA TYR A 149 5.55 16.72 -0.85
C TYR A 149 5.92 15.25 -0.71
N ALA A 150 7.05 14.98 -0.05
CA ALA A 150 7.49 13.63 0.23
C ALA A 150 8.00 13.53 1.66
N PHE A 151 7.58 12.50 2.38
CA PHE A 151 7.99 12.23 3.75
C PHE A 151 7.90 10.74 4.07
N VAL A 152 8.41 10.34 5.23
CA VAL A 152 8.43 8.95 5.70
C VAL A 152 7.61 8.85 6.98
N ASP A 153 6.73 7.86 7.05
CA ASP A 153 5.93 7.56 8.23
C ASP A 153 6.16 6.10 8.66
N VAL A 154 6.60 5.90 9.90
CA VAL A 154 6.90 4.59 10.47
C VAL A 154 5.64 3.86 10.98
N ASP A 155 4.55 4.59 11.20
CA ASP A 155 3.31 4.10 11.80
C ASP A 155 2.14 4.04 10.80
N LEU A 156 2.45 4.11 9.49
CA LEU A 156 1.47 4.04 8.41
C LEU A 156 1.56 2.70 7.65
N PRO A 157 0.90 1.63 8.11
CA PRO A 157 0.97 0.31 7.48
C PRO A 157 0.16 0.24 6.17
N LEU A 158 0.71 -0.41 5.13
CA LEU A 158 0.00 -0.78 3.89
C LEU A 158 -0.39 -2.27 3.84
N HIS A 159 -0.15 -2.99 4.94
CA HIS A 159 -0.43 -4.41 5.13
C HIS A 159 -0.98 -4.66 6.53
N GLY A 160 -1.68 -5.77 6.70
CA GLY A 160 -2.22 -6.27 7.96
C GLY A 160 -3.56 -5.63 8.32
N GLU A 161 -4.06 -6.00 9.49
CA GLU A 161 -5.38 -5.58 9.99
C GLU A 161 -5.52 -4.06 10.14
N GLN A 162 -4.40 -3.36 10.31
CA GLN A 162 -4.33 -1.91 10.44
C GLN A 162 -3.99 -1.19 9.13
N SER A 163 -3.93 -1.91 8.01
CA SER A 163 -3.61 -1.36 6.70
C SER A 163 -4.47 -0.15 6.35
N VAL A 164 -3.91 0.88 5.74
CA VAL A 164 -4.69 2.03 5.22
C VAL A 164 -5.23 1.82 3.80
N VAL A 165 -4.96 0.66 3.18
CA VAL A 165 -5.50 0.36 1.84
C VAL A 165 -7.03 0.24 1.90
N GLY A 166 -7.69 0.73 0.85
CA GLY A 166 -9.16 0.81 0.73
C GLY A 166 -9.79 2.00 1.45
N ARG A 167 -9.01 2.77 2.24
CA ARG A 167 -9.50 3.94 2.99
C ARG A 167 -9.29 5.24 2.23
N THR A 168 -9.83 6.34 2.74
CA THR A 168 -9.76 7.64 2.05
C THR A 168 -8.62 8.49 2.57
N LEU A 169 -7.75 8.96 1.68
CA LEU A 169 -6.85 10.09 1.93
C LEU A 169 -7.62 11.39 1.71
N ALA A 170 -7.63 12.29 2.68
CA ALA A 170 -8.27 13.59 2.61
C ALA A 170 -7.23 14.70 2.75
N VAL A 171 -7.37 15.74 1.93
CA VAL A 171 -6.62 16.99 2.02
C VAL A 171 -7.53 18.04 2.64
N TRP A 172 -7.13 18.61 3.76
CA TRP A 172 -7.89 19.63 4.47
C TRP A 172 -7.25 20.99 4.28
N ARG A 173 -8.10 22.03 4.21
CA ARG A 173 -7.65 23.41 4.33
C ARG A 173 -7.29 23.68 5.79
N GLY A 174 -6.11 24.24 6.03
CA GLY A 174 -5.67 24.72 7.34
C GLY A 174 -5.91 26.22 7.49
N ASP A 175 -6.18 26.64 8.73
CA ASP A 175 -6.41 28.05 9.08
C ASP A 175 -5.12 28.87 9.17
N SER A 176 -3.96 28.22 9.39
CA SER A 176 -2.66 28.89 9.57
C SER A 176 -1.49 27.98 9.21
N TRP A 177 -0.39 28.55 8.71
CA TRP A 177 0.87 27.83 8.49
C TRP A 177 1.46 27.23 9.78
N ARG A 178 1.14 27.85 10.93
CA ARG A 178 1.64 27.44 12.25
C ARG A 178 0.77 26.37 12.92
N ASP A 179 -0.45 26.16 12.42
CA ASP A 179 -1.35 25.15 12.98
C ASP A 179 -1.35 23.93 12.06
N THR A 180 -0.61 22.90 12.45
CA THR A 180 -0.70 21.57 11.83
C THR A 180 -1.98 20.85 12.24
N ARG A 181 -2.80 21.45 13.11
CA ARG A 181 -3.98 20.81 13.66
C ARG A 181 -5.20 21.08 12.80
N PHE A 182 -6.06 20.08 12.80
CA PHE A 182 -7.42 20.14 12.30
C PHE A 182 -8.20 21.20 13.07
N VAL A 183 -8.27 22.42 12.51
CA VAL A 183 -9.12 23.48 13.05
C VAL A 183 -10.08 23.86 11.92
N ASN A 184 -11.34 23.45 12.08
CA ASN A 184 -12.52 23.97 11.38
C ASN A 184 -12.69 23.73 9.86
N GLY A 185 -12.45 22.53 9.35
CA GLY A 185 -13.02 22.07 8.07
C GLY A 185 -14.08 21.00 8.28
N ARG A 186 -15.37 21.26 7.95
CA ARG A 186 -16.38 20.17 7.87
C ARG A 186 -16.20 19.30 6.62
N THR A 187 -15.51 19.84 5.62
CA THR A 187 -15.36 19.23 4.31
C THR A 187 -13.90 19.35 3.84
N PRO A 188 -13.27 18.25 3.42
CA PRO A 188 -11.96 18.28 2.78
C PRO A 188 -11.99 19.14 1.52
N LEU A 189 -10.84 19.71 1.17
CA LEU A 189 -10.61 20.34 -0.12
C LEU A 189 -10.78 19.32 -1.25
N VAL A 190 -10.20 18.15 -1.06
CA VAL A 190 -10.27 17.01 -1.99
C VAL A 190 -9.96 15.74 -1.23
N CYS A 191 -10.45 14.60 -1.70
CA CYS A 191 -10.18 13.30 -1.12
C CYS A 191 -10.08 12.23 -2.21
N ALA A 192 -9.44 11.11 -1.88
CA ALA A 192 -9.25 10.01 -2.80
C ALA A 192 -9.11 8.68 -2.04
N THR A 193 -9.69 7.61 -2.58
CA THR A 193 -9.54 6.26 -2.03
C THR A 193 -8.15 5.69 -2.35
N LEU A 194 -7.50 5.12 -1.33
CA LEU A 194 -6.20 4.46 -1.42
C LEU A 194 -6.37 3.07 -2.03
N VAL A 195 -5.91 2.90 -3.26
CA VAL A 195 -6.02 1.65 -4.02
C VAL A 195 -4.63 1.07 -4.24
N ARG A 196 -4.49 -0.24 -4.07
CA ARG A 196 -3.21 -0.92 -4.33
C ARG A 196 -2.92 -0.90 -5.83
N ASP A 197 -1.67 -0.60 -6.17
CA ASP A 197 -1.22 -0.65 -7.55
C ASP A 197 -1.13 -2.09 -8.06
N GLY A 198 -1.44 -2.29 -9.35
CA GLY A 198 -1.45 -3.61 -9.99
C GLY A 198 -2.70 -4.46 -9.70
N GLU A 199 -3.59 -4.02 -8.82
CA GLU A 199 -4.83 -4.72 -8.46
C GLU A 199 -5.97 -4.41 -9.46
N GLN A 200 -5.70 -4.52 -10.77
CA GLN A 200 -6.68 -4.21 -11.82
C GLN A 200 -7.79 -5.26 -11.96
N ASN A 201 -7.61 -6.42 -11.34
CA ASN A 201 -8.61 -7.47 -11.28
C ASN A 201 -8.91 -7.72 -9.80
N VAL A 202 -10.11 -7.37 -9.35
CA VAL A 202 -10.59 -7.57 -7.98
C VAL A 202 -11.79 -8.50 -7.99
N ILE A 203 -11.84 -9.41 -7.03
CA ILE A 203 -13.00 -10.23 -6.73
C ILE A 203 -13.83 -9.45 -5.71
N VAL A 204 -15.09 -9.18 -6.05
CA VAL A 204 -16.06 -8.60 -5.13
C VAL A 204 -17.11 -9.64 -4.81
N ALA A 205 -17.32 -9.92 -3.53
CA ALA A 205 -18.40 -10.78 -3.04
C ALA A 205 -19.26 -10.01 -2.05
N GLN A 206 -20.53 -10.38 -1.93
CA GLN A 206 -21.51 -9.67 -1.12
C GLN A 206 -22.43 -10.66 -0.39
N ALA A 207 -22.78 -10.31 0.84
CA ALA A 207 -23.82 -10.95 1.63
C ALA A 207 -24.83 -9.89 2.10
N THR A 208 -26.10 -10.08 1.78
CA THR A 208 -27.18 -9.15 2.18
C THR A 208 -27.98 -9.78 3.30
N VAL A 209 -27.84 -9.26 4.51
CA VAL A 209 -28.48 -9.80 5.72
C VAL A 209 -29.76 -9.06 6.05
N GLY A 210 -30.76 -9.81 6.50
CA GLY A 210 -32.08 -9.27 6.82
C GLY A 210 -32.91 -8.94 5.59
N THR A 211 -34.18 -8.64 5.84
CA THR A 211 -35.16 -8.23 4.84
C THR A 211 -35.70 -6.84 5.19
N VAL A 212 -36.61 -6.32 4.36
CA VAL A 212 -37.33 -5.08 4.66
C VAL A 212 -38.16 -5.16 5.96
N LEU A 213 -38.54 -6.37 6.37
CA LEU A 213 -39.30 -6.61 7.61
C LEU A 213 -38.39 -6.81 8.84
N SER A 214 -37.09 -7.05 8.63
CA SER A 214 -36.15 -7.26 9.72
C SER A 214 -35.81 -5.92 10.39
N LYS A 215 -35.77 -5.93 11.74
CA LYS A 215 -35.33 -4.76 12.53
C LYS A 215 -33.93 -4.31 12.13
N VAL A 216 -32.99 -5.25 12.10
CA VAL A 216 -31.64 -5.05 11.57
C VAL A 216 -31.58 -5.61 10.14
N SER A 217 -30.92 -4.88 9.24
CA SER A 217 -30.55 -5.40 7.93
C SER A 217 -29.31 -4.71 7.42
N GLY A 218 -28.70 -5.23 6.37
CA GLY A 218 -27.61 -4.54 5.72
C GLY A 218 -26.87 -5.38 4.70
N VAL A 219 -25.74 -4.85 4.28
CA VAL A 219 -24.87 -5.43 3.27
C VAL A 219 -23.46 -5.54 3.83
N VAL A 220 -22.84 -6.70 3.63
CA VAL A 220 -21.42 -6.90 3.85
C VAL A 220 -20.76 -7.23 2.53
N THR A 221 -19.79 -6.41 2.14
CA THR A 221 -19.03 -6.52 0.89
C THR A 221 -17.60 -6.93 1.20
N PHE A 222 -17.10 -7.92 0.47
CA PHE A 222 -15.74 -8.43 0.56
C PHE A 222 -15.02 -8.15 -0.75
N THR A 223 -13.82 -7.60 -0.68
CA THR A 223 -12.99 -7.27 -1.86
C THR A 223 -11.58 -7.82 -1.69
N GLN A 224 -11.09 -8.57 -2.67
CA GLN A 224 -9.75 -9.17 -2.68
C GLN A 224 -9.15 -9.12 -4.10
N ALA A 225 -7.83 -8.99 -4.22
CA ALA A 225 -7.10 -9.14 -5.48
C ALA A 225 -7.43 -10.47 -6.18
N ALA A 226 -7.85 -10.40 -7.44
CA ALA A 226 -8.13 -11.57 -8.25
C ALA A 226 -6.83 -12.22 -8.73
N GLY A 227 -6.50 -13.39 -8.18
CA GLY A 227 -5.31 -14.17 -8.53
C GLY A 227 -4.37 -14.44 -7.36
N GLU A 228 -4.62 -13.83 -6.20
CA GLU A 228 -3.83 -14.04 -4.98
C GLU A 228 -4.77 -14.47 -3.84
N ALA A 229 -4.91 -15.79 -3.63
CA ALA A 229 -5.80 -16.32 -2.58
C ALA A 229 -5.38 -15.88 -1.16
N GLU A 230 -4.08 -15.66 -0.96
CA GLU A 230 -3.48 -15.20 0.31
C GLU A 230 -3.46 -13.67 0.44
N ALA A 231 -4.01 -12.93 -0.55
CA ALA A 231 -4.13 -11.48 -0.44
C ALA A 231 -5.09 -11.09 0.68
N GLU A 232 -4.85 -9.93 1.28
CA GLU A 232 -5.72 -9.40 2.32
C GLU A 232 -7.08 -9.01 1.72
N THR A 233 -8.15 -9.41 2.41
CA THR A 233 -9.51 -9.11 2.01
C THR A 233 -10.01 -7.89 2.78
N THR A 234 -10.49 -6.89 2.05
CA THR A 234 -11.17 -5.74 2.64
C THR A 234 -12.63 -6.10 2.86
N VAL A 235 -13.13 -5.93 4.08
CA VAL A 235 -14.52 -6.21 4.46
C VAL A 235 -15.20 -4.91 4.83
N ARG A 236 -16.23 -4.53 4.07
CA ARG A 236 -17.06 -3.36 4.33
C ARG A 236 -18.41 -3.79 4.85
N VAL A 237 -18.76 -3.33 6.04
CA VAL A 237 -20.02 -3.63 6.73
C VAL A 237 -20.88 -2.38 6.72
N GLN A 238 -22.12 -2.51 6.22
CA GLN A 238 -23.15 -1.47 6.28
C GLN A 238 -24.40 -2.07 6.89
N LEU A 239 -24.66 -1.77 8.16
CA LEU A 239 -25.86 -2.22 8.87
C LEU A 239 -26.74 -1.04 9.22
N VAL A 240 -28.04 -1.24 9.16
CA VAL A 240 -29.06 -0.29 9.58
C VAL A 240 -29.99 -0.94 10.59
N ASN A 241 -30.45 -0.15 11.56
CA ASN A 241 -31.57 -0.52 12.42
C ASN A 241 -32.80 0.30 12.02
N ARG A 242 -33.87 -0.37 11.60
CA ARG A 242 -35.13 0.26 11.20
C ARG A 242 -36.08 0.50 12.37
N ALA A 243 -35.82 -0.09 13.53
CA ALA A 243 -36.51 0.30 14.76
C ALA A 243 -35.97 1.68 15.17
N GLN A 244 -36.73 2.73 14.87
CA GLN A 244 -36.33 4.12 15.08
C GLN A 244 -35.87 4.34 16.53
N GLY A 245 -34.69 4.94 16.71
CA GLY A 245 -34.21 5.47 18.00
C GLY A 245 -33.31 4.53 18.82
N GLU A 246 -33.16 3.26 18.48
CA GLU A 246 -32.30 2.34 19.24
C GLU A 246 -31.10 1.86 18.43
N SER A 247 -29.90 1.97 19.01
CA SER A 247 -28.72 1.27 18.50
C SER A 247 -28.76 -0.18 18.98
N SER A 248 -28.59 -1.14 18.07
CA SER A 248 -28.42 -2.55 18.40
C SER A 248 -26.93 -2.88 18.34
N THR A 249 -26.34 -3.23 19.47
CA THR A 249 -24.89 -3.34 19.64
C THR A 249 -24.46 -4.76 19.98
N GLY A 250 -23.19 -5.08 19.75
CA GLY A 250 -22.62 -6.34 20.20
C GLY A 250 -23.15 -7.55 19.43
N HIS A 251 -23.43 -7.39 18.13
CA HIS A 251 -23.74 -8.52 17.27
C HIS A 251 -22.44 -9.25 16.91
N GLU A 252 -22.26 -10.45 17.42
CA GLU A 252 -21.26 -11.36 16.89
C GLU A 252 -21.62 -11.72 15.45
N TRP A 253 -20.62 -12.08 14.65
CA TRP A 253 -20.75 -12.40 13.24
C TRP A 253 -19.64 -13.36 12.81
N GLY A 254 -19.93 -14.15 11.79
CA GLY A 254 -19.00 -15.18 11.32
C GLY A 254 -19.43 -15.83 10.02
N ILE A 255 -18.52 -16.61 9.45
CA ILE A 255 -18.73 -17.36 8.20
C ILE A 255 -18.97 -18.82 8.53
N TYR A 256 -20.01 -19.39 7.92
CA TYR A 256 -20.53 -20.71 8.22
C TYR A 256 -20.50 -21.63 7.00
N SER A 257 -20.25 -22.92 7.24
CA SER A 257 -19.85 -23.88 6.19
C SER A 257 -20.92 -24.14 5.12
N MET A 258 -22.19 -24.03 5.47
CA MET A 258 -23.31 -24.28 4.56
C MET A 258 -23.96 -22.96 4.11
N PRO A 259 -24.54 -22.93 2.89
CA PRO A 259 -25.35 -21.79 2.45
C PRO A 259 -26.58 -21.62 3.34
N ALA A 260 -27.06 -20.39 3.48
CA ALA A 260 -28.32 -20.07 4.16
C ALA A 260 -29.54 -20.56 3.35
N GLY A 261 -29.40 -20.61 2.02
CA GLY A 261 -30.46 -21.08 1.12
C GLY A 261 -31.65 -20.12 1.05
N THR A 262 -32.75 -20.58 0.45
CA THR A 262 -33.90 -19.72 0.09
C THR A 262 -34.88 -19.44 1.23
N LEU A 263 -34.84 -20.22 2.31
CA LEU A 263 -35.81 -20.13 3.41
C LEU A 263 -35.38 -19.17 4.53
N GLY A 264 -34.18 -18.57 4.44
CA GLY A 264 -33.69 -17.60 5.43
C GLY A 264 -33.52 -18.14 6.86
N SER A 265 -33.62 -19.46 7.05
CA SER A 265 -33.47 -20.10 8.37
C SER A 265 -32.00 -20.39 8.65
N CYS A 266 -31.45 -19.69 9.64
CA CYS A 266 -30.04 -19.84 10.04
C CYS A 266 -29.76 -21.14 10.82
N SER A 267 -30.77 -21.99 11.00
CA SER A 267 -30.62 -23.32 11.61
C SER A 267 -29.76 -24.27 10.78
N ARG A 268 -29.70 -24.10 9.45
CA ARG A 268 -29.06 -25.06 8.52
C ARG A 268 -27.69 -24.63 7.99
N VAL A 269 -27.17 -23.49 8.44
CA VAL A 269 -25.87 -22.96 7.99
C VAL A 269 -24.65 -23.78 8.48
N GLY A 270 -24.88 -24.80 9.31
CA GLY A 270 -23.83 -25.67 9.81
C GLY A 270 -22.98 -25.03 10.91
N GLU A 271 -21.69 -25.35 10.90
CA GLU A 271 -20.69 -24.88 11.86
C GLU A 271 -19.85 -23.72 11.29
N ALA A 272 -19.10 -23.05 12.17
CA ALA A 272 -18.17 -22.02 11.77
C ALA A 272 -17.14 -22.61 10.78
N TYR A 273 -16.91 -21.90 9.67
CA TYR A 273 -16.11 -22.42 8.58
C TYR A 273 -14.64 -22.57 9.00
N ASN A 274 -14.17 -23.81 9.07
CA ASN A 274 -12.83 -24.16 9.55
C ASN A 274 -12.22 -25.32 8.74
N PRO A 275 -11.89 -25.11 7.46
CA PRO A 275 -11.41 -26.17 6.57
C PRO A 275 -10.05 -26.75 6.97
N GLN A 276 -9.33 -26.10 7.88
CA GLN A 276 -8.01 -26.51 8.36
C GLN A 276 -8.02 -26.97 9.83
N SER A 277 -9.21 -27.16 10.42
CA SER A 277 -9.38 -27.65 11.81
C SER A 277 -8.54 -26.88 12.84
N LYS A 278 -8.42 -25.56 12.67
CA LYS A 278 -7.66 -24.67 13.56
C LYS A 278 -8.38 -24.52 14.90
N ALA A 279 -7.60 -24.34 15.98
CA ALA A 279 -8.16 -24.03 17.28
C ALA A 279 -8.76 -22.62 17.31
N SER A 280 -9.83 -22.43 18.07
CA SER A 280 -10.52 -21.13 18.21
C SER A 280 -9.56 -20.01 18.62
N CYS A 281 -9.82 -18.80 18.12
CA CYS A 281 -9.03 -17.62 18.47
C CYS A 281 -9.62 -16.85 19.64
N ALA A 282 -8.73 -16.42 20.54
CA ALA A 282 -9.10 -15.46 21.58
C ALA A 282 -9.17 -14.06 20.98
N HIS A 283 -10.19 -13.30 21.36
CA HIS A 283 -10.36 -11.91 20.95
C HIS A 283 -9.17 -11.07 21.41
N GLY A 284 -8.60 -10.25 20.53
CA GLY A 284 -7.43 -9.41 20.84
C GLY A 284 -6.14 -10.19 21.12
N SER A 285 -6.07 -11.49 20.79
CA SER A 285 -4.81 -12.22 20.88
C SER A 285 -3.84 -11.77 19.78
N ASN A 286 -2.55 -11.64 20.10
CA ASN A 286 -1.47 -11.37 19.15
C ASN A 286 -1.25 -12.52 18.12
N LYS A 287 -2.23 -13.41 17.95
CA LYS A 287 -2.16 -14.49 16.97
C LYS A 287 -2.33 -13.89 15.57
N LEU A 288 -1.59 -14.44 14.61
CA LEU A 288 -1.79 -14.05 13.21
C LEU A 288 -3.21 -14.44 12.81
N ALA A 289 -3.87 -13.61 11.99
CA ALA A 289 -5.19 -13.93 11.46
C ALA A 289 -5.23 -15.35 10.84
N SER A 290 -4.13 -15.77 10.22
CA SER A 290 -3.92 -17.11 9.64
C SER A 290 -4.01 -18.25 10.65
N ASP A 291 -3.83 -18.03 11.95
CA ASP A 291 -3.89 -19.10 12.96
C ASP A 291 -5.32 -19.38 13.43
N CYS A 292 -6.28 -18.56 13.00
CA CYS A 292 -7.67 -18.64 13.38
C CYS A 292 -8.51 -19.45 12.39
N PRO A 293 -9.63 -20.06 12.86
CA PRO A 293 -10.67 -20.54 11.97
C PRO A 293 -11.18 -19.40 11.07
N LEU A 294 -11.32 -19.65 9.77
CA LEU A 294 -11.78 -18.64 8.80
C LEU A 294 -13.11 -18.00 9.22
N GLY A 295 -14.01 -18.81 9.77
CA GLY A 295 -15.36 -18.43 10.16
C GLY A 295 -15.49 -17.55 11.40
N GLU A 296 -14.47 -17.44 12.25
CA GLU A 296 -14.53 -16.69 13.50
C GLU A 296 -14.19 -15.19 13.30
N LEU A 297 -15.06 -14.47 12.59
CA LEU A 297 -14.85 -13.05 12.28
C LEU A 297 -14.84 -12.17 13.52
N SER A 298 -15.84 -12.27 14.41
CA SER A 298 -15.89 -11.42 15.61
C SER A 298 -14.71 -11.58 16.54
N LYS A 299 -14.09 -12.76 16.59
CA LYS A 299 -12.88 -12.95 17.38
C LYS A 299 -11.72 -12.12 16.84
N ARG A 300 -11.60 -11.98 15.51
CA ARG A 300 -10.56 -11.18 14.86
C ARG A 300 -10.91 -9.68 14.78
N GLN A 301 -12.10 -9.37 14.31
CA GLN A 301 -12.52 -8.02 13.93
C GLN A 301 -13.40 -7.31 14.97
N GLY A 302 -13.83 -8.02 16.01
CA GLY A 302 -14.80 -7.52 16.99
C GLY A 302 -16.26 -7.68 16.56
N ALA A 303 -17.17 -7.43 17.48
CA ALA A 303 -18.61 -7.40 17.22
C ALA A 303 -19.00 -6.16 16.40
N VAL A 304 -20.11 -6.27 15.67
CA VAL A 304 -20.67 -5.15 14.89
C VAL A 304 -21.94 -4.61 15.54
N SER A 305 -22.30 -3.39 15.17
CA SER A 305 -23.49 -2.69 15.66
C SER A 305 -24.36 -2.25 14.48
N ALA A 306 -25.61 -1.91 14.75
CA ALA A 306 -26.56 -1.36 13.79
C ALA A 306 -27.29 -0.14 14.41
N PRO A 307 -27.27 1.05 13.78
CA PRO A 307 -26.62 1.35 12.50
C PRO A 307 -25.09 1.45 12.62
N MET A 308 -24.37 1.03 11.57
CA MET A 308 -22.91 1.14 11.49
C MET A 308 -22.45 1.07 10.03
N ILE A 309 -21.44 1.87 9.69
CA ILE A 309 -20.62 1.68 8.49
C ILE A 309 -19.18 1.48 8.96
N ALA A 310 -18.57 0.37 8.57
CA ALA A 310 -17.21 0.04 9.01
C ALA A 310 -16.43 -0.68 7.91
N MET A 311 -15.10 -0.56 7.99
CA MET A 311 -14.17 -1.25 7.12
C MET A 311 -13.12 -1.97 7.93
N PHE A 312 -12.93 -3.24 7.60
CA PHE A 312 -11.96 -4.14 8.19
C PHE A 312 -11.02 -4.67 7.12
N THR A 313 -9.83 -5.09 7.54
CA THR A 313 -8.86 -5.77 6.68
C THR A 313 -8.53 -7.10 7.33
N ASP A 314 -8.71 -8.21 6.60
CA ASP A 314 -8.51 -9.56 7.13
C ASP A 314 -7.61 -10.37 6.18
N GLY A 315 -6.51 -10.89 6.71
CA GLY A 315 -5.55 -11.71 5.95
C GLY A 315 -5.93 -13.20 5.87
N ASN A 316 -7.08 -13.59 6.42
CA ASN A 316 -7.56 -14.98 6.52
C ASN A 316 -9.03 -15.05 6.07
N LEU A 317 -9.35 -14.42 4.94
CA LEU A 317 -10.67 -14.47 4.29
C LEU A 317 -10.55 -14.58 2.76
N PRO A 318 -10.03 -15.71 2.25
CA PRO A 318 -9.83 -15.89 0.82
C PRO A 318 -11.16 -15.85 0.06
N LEU A 319 -11.22 -15.05 -1.02
CA LEU A 319 -12.33 -15.05 -1.98
C LEU A 319 -12.06 -15.99 -3.16
N SER A 320 -10.82 -16.48 -3.31
CA SER A 320 -10.43 -17.44 -4.33
C SER A 320 -9.70 -18.65 -3.73
N GLY A 321 -9.41 -19.65 -4.56
CA GLY A 321 -8.73 -20.88 -4.13
C GLY A 321 -9.63 -21.86 -3.38
N VAL A 322 -9.01 -22.94 -2.90
CA VAL A 322 -9.71 -24.11 -2.32
C VAL A 322 -10.45 -23.80 -1.01
N HIS A 323 -10.04 -22.74 -0.32
CA HIS A 323 -10.63 -22.34 0.95
C HIS A 323 -11.57 -21.13 0.82
N SER A 324 -11.96 -20.77 -0.41
CA SER A 324 -12.84 -19.61 -0.67
C SER A 324 -14.11 -19.61 0.20
N ILE A 325 -14.44 -18.43 0.73
CA ILE A 325 -15.68 -18.19 1.48
C ILE A 325 -16.89 -17.96 0.57
N ILE A 326 -16.69 -17.88 -0.75
CA ILE A 326 -17.80 -17.76 -1.71
C ILE A 326 -18.65 -19.04 -1.66
N GLY A 327 -19.98 -18.87 -1.65
CA GLY A 327 -20.94 -19.98 -1.49
C GLY A 327 -21.11 -20.47 -0.05
N LYS A 328 -20.40 -19.87 0.91
CA LYS A 328 -20.65 -20.02 2.35
C LYS A 328 -21.70 -19.00 2.79
N SER A 329 -22.12 -19.06 4.05
CA SER A 329 -23.03 -18.07 4.61
C SER A 329 -22.34 -17.14 5.59
N LEU A 330 -22.72 -15.88 5.56
CA LEU A 330 -22.48 -14.94 6.64
C LEU A 330 -23.62 -15.08 7.65
N VAL A 331 -23.29 -15.13 8.94
CA VAL A 331 -24.25 -15.19 10.04
C VAL A 331 -24.02 -14.01 10.98
N LEU A 332 -25.10 -13.35 11.39
CA LEU A 332 -25.15 -12.30 12.40
C LEU A 332 -25.95 -12.83 13.59
N PHE A 333 -25.40 -12.68 14.79
CA PHE A 333 -25.99 -13.17 16.03
C PHE A 333 -26.87 -12.12 16.70
N THR A 334 -27.65 -12.55 17.69
CA THR A 334 -28.42 -11.65 18.54
C THR A 334 -27.52 -10.64 19.27
N LYS A 335 -28.10 -9.49 19.64
CA LYS A 335 -27.39 -8.38 20.30
C LYS A 335 -26.73 -8.80 21.61
N ASP A 336 -25.84 -7.96 22.12
CA ASP A 336 -25.17 -8.10 23.42
C ASP A 336 -24.40 -9.42 23.61
N GLY A 337 -23.81 -9.93 22.52
CA GLY A 337 -23.03 -11.18 22.54
C GLY A 337 -23.89 -12.44 22.63
N GLY A 338 -25.18 -12.37 22.26
CA GLY A 338 -26.06 -13.52 22.25
C GLY A 338 -25.59 -14.62 21.28
N THR A 339 -25.95 -15.87 21.59
CA THR A 339 -25.49 -17.05 20.83
C THR A 339 -26.45 -17.51 19.75
N ASP A 340 -27.61 -16.86 19.64
CA ASP A 340 -28.63 -17.23 18.67
C ASP A 340 -28.34 -16.60 17.31
N LYS A 341 -28.40 -17.43 16.26
CA LYS A 341 -28.21 -16.98 14.87
C LYS A 341 -29.42 -16.15 14.43
N MET A 342 -29.28 -14.83 14.44
CA MET A 342 -30.36 -13.88 14.19
C MET A 342 -30.64 -13.71 12.69
N LEU A 343 -29.61 -13.47 11.89
CA LEU A 343 -29.71 -13.28 10.44
C LEU A 343 -28.59 -14.06 9.74
N CYS A 344 -28.85 -14.48 8.51
CA CYS A 344 -27.85 -15.13 7.70
C CYS A 344 -28.12 -14.88 6.21
N SER A 345 -27.06 -14.97 5.42
CA SER A 345 -27.13 -14.76 3.98
C SER A 345 -25.99 -15.48 3.27
N ASP A 346 -26.23 -15.93 2.04
CA ASP A 346 -25.18 -16.50 1.21
C ASP A 346 -24.20 -15.40 0.77
N ILE A 347 -22.92 -15.75 0.75
CA ILE A 347 -21.85 -14.91 0.18
C ILE A 347 -21.75 -15.24 -1.30
N LYS A 348 -22.14 -14.28 -2.15
CA LYS A 348 -22.21 -14.44 -3.60
C LYS A 348 -21.28 -13.46 -4.28
N LEU A 349 -20.75 -13.82 -5.45
CA LEU A 349 -20.04 -12.87 -6.29
C LEU A 349 -20.97 -11.70 -6.64
N ALA A 350 -20.49 -10.48 -6.44
CA ALA A 350 -21.20 -9.30 -6.88
C ALA A 350 -21.15 -9.26 -8.42
N SER A 351 -22.30 -9.15 -9.07
CA SER A 351 -22.32 -8.87 -10.51
C SER A 351 -21.75 -7.48 -10.71
N THR A 352 -20.60 -7.36 -11.36
CA THR A 352 -20.08 -6.07 -11.80
C THR A 352 -21.10 -5.44 -12.74
N SER A 353 -21.87 -4.47 -12.25
CA SER A 353 -22.48 -3.51 -13.15
C SER A 353 -21.32 -2.81 -13.82
N LYS A 354 -21.17 -3.00 -15.13
CA LYS A 354 -20.25 -2.20 -15.92
C LYS A 354 -20.56 -0.74 -15.62
N SER A 355 -19.62 -0.05 -14.97
CA SER A 355 -19.54 1.40 -15.01
C SER A 355 -19.55 1.79 -16.49
N GLN A 356 -20.69 2.30 -16.94
CA GLN A 356 -20.89 2.80 -18.29
C GLN A 356 -20.29 4.20 -18.31
N GLY A 357 -18.95 4.26 -18.42
CA GLY A 357 -18.19 5.49 -18.55
C GLY A 357 -17.27 5.40 -19.76
N GLY A 358 -17.65 6.10 -20.83
CA GLY A 358 -16.76 6.69 -21.85
C GLY A 358 -15.86 5.76 -22.65
N GLY A 359 -16.18 5.57 -23.93
CA GLY A 359 -15.36 4.82 -24.88
C GLY A 359 -13.93 5.36 -25.04
N GLY A 360 -12.98 4.44 -25.17
CA GLY A 360 -11.60 4.68 -25.56
C GLY A 360 -10.99 3.37 -26.07
N GLY A 361 -10.38 3.41 -27.25
CA GLY A 361 -10.05 2.27 -28.10
C GLY A 361 -9.33 1.10 -27.43
N ALA A 362 -9.74 -0.10 -27.83
CA ALA A 362 -9.07 -1.35 -27.54
C ALA A 362 -7.68 -1.40 -28.19
N ASN A 363 -6.64 -1.00 -27.46
CA ASN A 363 -5.29 -1.46 -27.76
C ASN A 363 -5.04 -2.75 -26.97
N LYS A 364 -5.04 -3.87 -27.69
CA LYS A 364 -4.57 -5.16 -27.18
C LYS A 364 -3.10 -5.03 -26.82
N SER A 365 -2.80 -4.90 -25.53
CA SER A 365 -1.44 -5.07 -25.03
C SER A 365 -1.11 -6.56 -25.06
N VAL A 366 -0.27 -6.96 -26.00
CA VAL A 366 0.27 -8.31 -26.09
C VAL A 366 1.29 -8.47 -24.96
N HIS A 367 1.04 -9.42 -24.06
CA HIS A 367 1.98 -9.86 -23.03
C HIS A 367 3.27 -10.40 -23.69
N VAL A 368 4.31 -9.57 -23.78
CA VAL A 368 5.69 -10.01 -24.01
C VAL A 368 6.32 -10.26 -22.64
N GLY A 369 5.97 -11.38 -22.02
CA GLY A 369 6.41 -11.74 -20.66
C GLY A 369 6.84 -13.20 -20.51
N ILE A 370 6.99 -13.93 -21.61
CA ILE A 370 7.43 -15.34 -21.62
C ILE A 370 8.41 -15.53 -22.78
N SER A 371 9.59 -14.90 -22.69
CA SER A 371 10.66 -15.12 -23.68
C SER A 371 12.06 -14.84 -23.14
N VAL A 372 12.20 -14.09 -22.05
CA VAL A 372 13.53 -13.81 -21.47
C VAL A 372 14.13 -15.07 -20.80
N GLY A 373 13.33 -15.90 -20.14
CA GLY A 373 13.79 -17.16 -19.51
C GLY A 373 14.20 -18.25 -20.51
N ALA A 374 13.51 -18.36 -21.64
CA ALA A 374 13.81 -19.35 -22.67
C ALA A 374 15.05 -18.96 -23.49
N ILE A 375 15.21 -17.67 -23.80
CA ILE A 375 16.37 -17.17 -24.56
C ILE A 375 17.64 -17.25 -23.69
N THR A 376 17.56 -16.89 -22.40
CA THR A 376 18.71 -17.01 -21.49
C THR A 376 19.15 -18.46 -21.29
N THR A 377 18.22 -19.40 -21.14
CA THR A 377 18.54 -20.83 -21.03
C THR A 377 19.16 -21.39 -22.31
N LEU A 378 18.66 -20.99 -23.49
CA LEU A 378 19.25 -21.38 -24.78
C LEU A 378 20.66 -20.82 -24.99
N ILE A 379 20.91 -19.57 -24.60
CA ILE A 379 22.24 -18.95 -24.69
C ILE A 379 23.24 -19.67 -23.77
N VAL A 380 22.83 -19.99 -22.54
CA VAL A 380 23.69 -20.72 -21.58
C VAL A 380 23.99 -22.14 -22.09
N LEU A 381 23.00 -22.84 -22.65
CA LEU A 381 23.21 -24.17 -23.23
C LEU A 381 24.16 -24.12 -24.45
N SER A 382 24.03 -23.10 -25.30
CA SER A 382 24.92 -22.89 -26.45
C SER A 382 26.36 -22.61 -26.03
N LEU A 383 26.57 -21.76 -25.01
CA LEU A 383 27.90 -21.47 -24.47
C LEU A 383 28.52 -22.69 -23.77
N CYS A 384 27.74 -23.51 -23.08
CA CYS A 384 28.18 -24.78 -22.52
C CYS A 384 28.57 -25.78 -23.61
N ALA A 385 27.80 -25.87 -24.70
CA ALA A 385 28.14 -26.72 -25.85
C ALA A 385 29.45 -26.26 -26.53
N LEU A 386 29.64 -24.95 -26.73
CA LEU A 386 30.89 -24.41 -27.30
C LEU A 386 32.12 -24.69 -26.40
N ARG A 387 31.95 -24.62 -25.08
CA ARG A 387 33.00 -25.04 -24.12
C ARG A 387 33.28 -26.54 -24.18
N TYR A 388 32.26 -27.36 -24.37
CA TYR A 388 32.41 -28.81 -24.52
C TYR A 388 33.14 -29.18 -25.83
N TYR A 389 32.76 -28.57 -26.95
CA TYR A 389 33.39 -28.82 -28.25
C TYR A 389 34.83 -28.28 -28.35
N SER A 390 35.14 -27.14 -27.72
CA SER A 390 36.53 -26.63 -27.67
C SER A 390 37.48 -27.54 -26.87
N VAL A 391 36.97 -28.25 -25.85
CA VAL A 391 37.72 -29.27 -25.09
C VAL A 391 37.85 -30.59 -25.87
N LEU A 392 36.91 -30.91 -26.75
CA LEU A 392 37.00 -32.07 -27.66
C LEU A 392 38.00 -31.83 -28.80
N ILE A 393 38.03 -30.63 -29.38
CA ILE A 393 38.94 -30.27 -30.48
C ILE A 393 40.41 -30.21 -30.01
N THR A 394 40.66 -29.88 -28.73
CA THR A 394 42.01 -29.93 -28.14
C THR A 394 42.49 -31.34 -27.80
N ARG A 395 41.66 -32.37 -28.02
CA ARG A 395 42.00 -33.78 -27.81
C ARG A 395 42.19 -34.60 -29.09
N SER A 396 41.96 -34.04 -30.28
CA SER A 396 42.33 -34.70 -31.55
C SER A 396 43.65 -34.15 -32.09
N THR A 397 44.73 -34.87 -31.81
CA THR A 397 46.03 -34.75 -32.47
C THR A 397 45.88 -35.03 -33.97
N SER A 398 45.85 -33.97 -34.79
CA SER A 398 46.15 -34.02 -36.24
C SER A 398 46.05 -32.66 -36.95
N PHE A 399 45.75 -31.56 -36.24
CA PHE A 399 45.71 -30.22 -36.85
C PHE A 399 47.06 -29.47 -36.84
N PHE A 400 48.04 -29.93 -36.04
CA PHE A 400 49.33 -29.25 -35.86
C PHE A 400 50.39 -29.55 -36.94
N ASP A 401 50.17 -30.51 -37.84
CA ASP A 401 51.13 -30.84 -38.92
C ASP A 401 50.92 -30.05 -40.22
N TRP A 402 49.83 -29.29 -40.36
CA TRP A 402 49.59 -28.45 -41.54
C TRP A 402 50.22 -27.04 -41.43
N ILE A 403 50.48 -26.54 -40.22
CA ILE A 403 50.98 -25.17 -39.99
C ILE A 403 52.54 -25.09 -40.07
N LYS A 404 53.24 -26.21 -40.32
CA LYS A 404 54.72 -26.24 -40.37
C LYS A 404 55.37 -26.02 -41.74
N LEU A 405 54.61 -25.72 -42.80
CA LEU A 405 55.17 -25.62 -44.16
C LEU A 405 55.16 -24.22 -44.79
N ASN A 406 54.92 -23.15 -44.04
CA ASN A 406 55.18 -21.81 -44.56
C ASN A 406 55.70 -20.86 -43.48
N ARG A 407 57.02 -20.94 -43.26
CA ARG A 407 57.78 -19.95 -42.50
C ARG A 407 58.94 -19.47 -43.38
N SER A 408 58.78 -18.30 -44.00
CA SER A 408 59.91 -17.51 -44.47
C SER A 408 59.79 -16.07 -43.96
N HIS A 409 60.63 -15.79 -42.97
CA HIS A 409 61.20 -14.52 -42.55
C HIS A 409 60.31 -13.39 -42.01
N MET A 410 60.27 -13.35 -40.68
CA MET A 410 60.18 -12.13 -39.87
C MET A 410 61.54 -11.42 -39.80
N THR A 411 61.51 -10.10 -39.76
CA THR A 411 62.48 -9.27 -39.02
C THR A 411 61.73 -8.23 -38.20
N PHE A 412 62.33 -7.86 -37.09
CA PHE A 412 61.74 -7.46 -35.81
C PHE A 412 62.18 -6.04 -35.44
N GLN A 413 61.29 -5.19 -34.91
CA GLN A 413 61.57 -4.10 -33.93
C GLN A 413 60.21 -3.45 -33.57
N ARG A 414 59.67 -3.58 -32.35
CA ARG A 414 59.98 -2.98 -31.03
C ARG A 414 59.48 -1.53 -30.87
N MET A 415 58.86 -1.30 -29.70
CA MET A 415 58.59 -0.05 -28.95
C MET A 415 57.09 0.28 -28.86
N THR A 416 56.43 0.09 -27.70
CA THR A 416 56.44 0.89 -26.44
C THR A 416 55.91 2.30 -26.59
N GLU A 417 54.92 2.58 -25.73
CA GLU A 417 54.62 3.85 -25.06
C GLU A 417 53.82 4.95 -25.78
N GLU A 418 53.09 5.64 -24.90
CA GLU A 418 52.60 7.01 -24.92
C GLU A 418 51.21 7.41 -25.43
N PHE A 419 50.46 7.90 -24.44
CA PHE A 419 49.36 8.86 -24.45
C PHE A 419 49.63 10.13 -25.26
N ARG A 420 48.62 10.61 -26.02
CA ARG A 420 48.08 11.99 -26.03
C ARG A 420 46.99 12.14 -27.11
N GLU A 421 45.78 12.57 -26.71
CA GLU A 421 45.17 13.90 -26.98
C GLU A 421 44.82 14.20 -28.45
N ILE A 422 43.52 14.42 -28.73
CA ILE A 422 42.99 15.17 -29.88
C ILE A 422 41.83 16.07 -29.40
N PRO A 423 41.69 17.33 -29.88
CA PRO A 423 41.21 18.46 -29.08
C PRO A 423 39.75 18.90 -29.33
N LEU A 424 39.22 19.67 -28.38
CA LEU A 424 37.95 20.40 -28.45
C LEU A 424 38.12 21.73 -29.20
N THR A 425 37.25 21.96 -30.18
CA THR A 425 37.13 23.22 -30.93
C THR A 425 36.31 24.27 -30.15
N SER A 426 36.80 25.51 -30.17
CA SER A 426 36.26 26.72 -29.55
C SER A 426 35.12 27.37 -30.35
N PRO A 427 34.27 28.22 -29.71
CA PRO A 427 33.41 29.18 -30.40
C PRO A 427 33.95 30.63 -30.33
N PRO A 428 33.52 31.55 -31.23
CA PRO A 428 33.99 32.93 -31.24
C PRO A 428 33.17 33.88 -30.35
N ARG A 429 33.84 34.99 -29.97
CA ARG A 429 33.40 36.07 -29.08
C ARG A 429 32.48 37.12 -29.73
N SER A 430 31.78 37.81 -28.82
CA SER A 430 30.86 38.97 -28.83
C SER A 430 31.33 40.27 -29.55
N PRO A 431 30.59 41.42 -29.57
CA PRO A 431 30.34 42.27 -28.35
C PRO A 431 29.08 43.18 -28.29
N ASN A 432 28.92 43.82 -27.12
CA ASN A 432 28.21 45.09 -26.75
C ASN A 432 26.92 44.98 -25.90
N ARG A 433 27.03 45.30 -24.59
CA ARG A 433 26.61 46.54 -23.85
C ARG A 433 25.21 46.36 -23.23
N ALA A 434 24.87 46.76 -22.00
CA ALA A 434 25.53 47.47 -20.90
C ALA A 434 24.78 47.12 -19.60
N ALA A 435 25.49 47.07 -18.46
CA ALA A 435 24.91 47.15 -17.12
C ALA A 435 24.96 48.62 -16.62
N PRO A 436 24.27 48.94 -15.51
CA PRO A 436 25.06 49.34 -14.35
C PRO A 436 24.66 48.63 -13.05
N ALA A 437 25.66 48.56 -12.18
CA ALA A 437 25.69 48.01 -10.83
C ALA A 437 24.94 48.87 -9.79
N PHE A 438 24.65 48.30 -8.62
CA PHE A 438 24.69 48.97 -7.30
C PHE A 438 24.60 47.89 -6.19
N THR A 439 25.75 47.41 -5.69
CA THR A 439 26.35 47.58 -4.33
C THR A 439 25.63 46.93 -3.14
N ILE A 440 26.38 46.04 -2.49
CA ILE A 440 26.24 45.54 -1.12
C ILE A 440 26.80 46.60 -0.17
N ALA A 441 26.10 46.87 0.93
CA ALA A 441 26.67 47.52 2.11
C ALA A 441 26.30 46.70 3.34
N ASP A 442 27.33 46.41 4.12
CA ASP A 442 27.32 45.85 5.46
C ASP A 442 27.84 46.97 6.38
N GLU A 443 27.21 47.19 7.54
CA GLU A 443 27.79 47.68 8.80
C GLU A 443 26.70 48.17 9.79
N SER A 444 26.54 47.38 10.87
CA SER A 444 26.55 47.76 12.30
C SER A 444 26.24 49.19 12.79
N GLY A 445 25.47 49.28 13.89
CA GLY A 445 25.71 50.31 14.93
C GLY A 445 24.50 50.87 15.69
N ASP A 446 24.05 50.14 16.71
CA ASP A 446 23.86 50.58 18.11
C ASP A 446 22.84 51.66 18.58
N ASN A 447 22.20 51.29 19.71
CA ASN A 447 21.67 52.06 20.86
C ASN A 447 20.46 53.02 20.77
N GLY A 448 19.50 52.77 21.69
CA GLY A 448 18.97 53.84 22.55
C GLY A 448 17.49 53.82 22.90
N GLY A 449 17.13 53.26 24.06
CA GLY A 449 16.41 54.06 25.08
C GLY A 449 14.87 54.04 25.15
N LEU A 450 14.37 53.25 26.11
CA LEU A 450 13.55 53.65 27.27
C LEU A 450 12.04 54.00 27.16
N ASN A 451 11.35 53.46 28.19
CA ASN A 451 10.17 53.96 28.94
C ASN A 451 8.77 53.48 28.49
N HIS A 452 8.16 52.60 29.31
CA HIS A 452 7.10 52.85 30.34
C HIS A 452 5.71 52.87 29.67
N GLU A 453 4.64 52.17 30.06
CA GLU A 453 3.99 51.92 31.35
C GLU A 453 2.94 50.80 31.14
N SER A 454 2.92 49.76 31.98
CA SER A 454 1.85 49.41 32.95
C SER A 454 0.37 49.50 32.47
N VAL A 455 -0.41 48.43 32.73
CA VAL A 455 -1.58 48.43 33.66
C VAL A 455 -2.62 47.30 33.38
N LYS A 456 -2.95 46.59 34.47
CA LYS A 456 -4.19 45.89 34.91
C LYS A 456 -4.73 44.62 34.25
N ARG A 457 -4.59 43.56 35.05
CA ARG A 457 -5.63 42.57 35.39
C ARG A 457 -6.98 43.22 35.71
N ARG A 458 -8.07 42.58 35.29
CA ARG A 458 -9.33 42.47 36.06
C ARG A 458 -9.97 41.12 35.77
N GLY A 459 -10.15 40.33 36.83
CA GLY A 459 -11.08 39.21 36.83
C GLY A 459 -12.51 39.69 37.06
N HIS A 460 -13.47 38.90 36.60
CA HIS A 460 -14.82 38.87 37.13
C HIS A 460 -15.30 37.42 37.19
N LEU A 461 -15.93 37.12 38.32
CA LEU A 461 -16.39 35.84 38.82
C LEU A 461 -17.81 36.10 39.34
N ARG A 462 -18.66 35.07 39.25
CA ARG A 462 -20.02 34.89 39.81
C ARG A 462 -21.16 35.44 38.95
N SER A 463 -22.31 34.78 38.87
CA SER A 463 -22.91 33.73 39.71
C SER A 463 -23.60 32.66 38.88
#